data_AF-A0A915CFW6-F1
#
_entry.id   AF-A0A915CFW6-F1
#
_cell.length_a   1.000
_cell.length_b   1.000
_cell.length_c   1.000
_cell.angle_alpha   90.00
_cell.angle_beta   90.00
_cell.angle_gamma   90.00
#
_symmetry.space_group_name_H-M   'P 1'
#
loop_
_entity.id
_entity.type
_entity.pdbx_description
1 polymer ?
#
loop_
_entity_poly.entity_id
_entity_poly.type
_entity_poly.pdbx_seq_one_letter_code
_entity_poly.pdbx_strand_id
1 'polypeptide(L)'
;VRVTVFIKCEVEVIKDKLEEIYSHKTDFCICRHDQPRPCWYRFGFAFLRQMLPVDSGVSHLYSREFCPTNETLLRYTKNHGALLTTKESMQHYGDHFARLIRERWLMGECDEDVLFLILLRRPDQLISRNAMAHAFGSSIIPAPYIFASYGPLVLEKIEALDPEEEDFPLKFRVDSLRRIVEAENENLENGYPLKAITERLLERFEETLSRAEEAYAAPRVRHHIPDWAIVVFAACAFLCVLMAFGLCLMRTSVRRGSQRGKPADTARRWKAGFVGGMWYEL
;
A
#
# COMPACT_ATOMS: atom_id res chain seq x y z
N VAL A 1 18.86 -33.55 -10.35
CA VAL A 1 18.02 -32.34 -10.47
C VAL A 1 17.05 -32.57 -11.63
N ARG A 2 15.75 -32.85 -11.38
CA ARG A 2 14.74 -32.99 -12.45
C ARG A 2 14.21 -31.59 -12.76
N VAL A 3 14.79 -30.97 -13.78
CA VAL A 3 14.46 -29.64 -14.27
C VAL A 3 13.42 -29.81 -15.39
N THR A 4 12.21 -29.34 -15.11
CA THR A 4 11.34 -28.58 -16.02
C THR A 4 11.15 -29.08 -17.46
N VAL A 5 10.11 -29.88 -17.69
CA VAL A 5 9.44 -29.88 -19.00
C VAL A 5 8.21 -28.98 -18.97
N PHE A 6 7.46 -28.94 -17.86
CA PHE A 6 6.33 -28.04 -17.66
C PHE A 6 6.75 -26.56 -17.73
N ILE A 7 7.68 -26.12 -16.85
CA ILE A 7 8.07 -24.69 -16.73
C ILE A 7 8.52 -24.07 -18.05
N LYS A 8 9.05 -24.85 -19.01
CA LYS A 8 9.49 -24.30 -20.30
C LYS A 8 8.31 -23.74 -21.11
N CYS A 9 7.19 -24.47 -21.18
CA CYS A 9 6.01 -24.02 -21.91
C CYS A 9 5.32 -22.83 -21.23
N GLU A 10 5.27 -22.80 -19.89
CA GLU A 10 4.68 -21.66 -19.17
C GLU A 10 5.55 -20.40 -19.26
N VAL A 11 6.88 -20.54 -19.21
CA VAL A 11 7.81 -19.40 -19.37
C VAL A 11 7.76 -18.83 -20.78
N GLU A 12 7.65 -19.67 -21.80
CA GLU A 12 7.53 -19.24 -23.20
C GLU A 12 6.27 -18.38 -23.41
N VAL A 13 5.15 -18.80 -22.84
CA VAL A 13 3.89 -18.04 -22.89
C VAL A 13 3.99 -16.69 -22.19
N ILE A 14 4.60 -16.66 -21.01
CA ILE A 14 4.82 -15.40 -20.28
C ILE A 14 5.69 -14.47 -21.11
N LYS A 15 6.77 -15.01 -21.70
CA LYS A 15 7.68 -14.25 -22.54
C LYS A 15 6.94 -13.65 -23.74
N ASP A 16 6.21 -14.47 -24.49
CA ASP A 16 5.48 -14.03 -25.68
C ASP A 16 4.47 -12.93 -25.33
N LYS A 17 3.75 -13.09 -24.21
CA LYS A 17 2.77 -12.09 -23.75
C LYS A 17 3.43 -10.79 -23.31
N LEU A 18 4.57 -10.85 -22.63
CA LEU A 18 5.33 -9.65 -22.27
C LEU A 18 5.88 -8.93 -23.50
N GLU A 19 6.38 -9.67 -24.50
CA GLU A 19 6.83 -9.08 -25.76
C GLU A 19 5.68 -8.37 -26.50
N GLU A 20 4.49 -8.97 -26.53
CA GLU A 20 3.26 -8.34 -27.06
C GLU A 20 2.97 -7.02 -26.34
N ILE A 21 2.84 -7.06 -25.02
CA ILE A 21 2.57 -5.88 -24.17
C ILE A 21 3.60 -4.77 -24.44
N TYR A 22 4.89 -5.11 -24.40
CA TYR A 22 5.94 -4.13 -24.58
C TYR A 22 5.99 -3.57 -26.00
N SER A 23 5.56 -4.33 -27.02
CA SER A 23 5.47 -3.83 -28.40
C SER A 23 4.44 -2.71 -28.57
N HIS A 24 3.37 -2.72 -27.76
CA HIS A 24 2.32 -1.70 -27.81
C HIS A 24 2.57 -0.53 -26.87
N LYS A 25 3.39 -0.72 -25.82
CA LYS A 25 3.66 0.28 -24.77
C LYS A 25 5.04 0.93 -24.87
N THR A 26 5.78 0.74 -25.97
CA THR A 26 7.19 1.15 -26.12
C THR A 26 7.49 2.62 -25.85
N ASP A 27 6.51 3.51 -26.10
CA ASP A 27 6.70 4.96 -26.05
C ASP A 27 6.25 5.59 -24.73
N PHE A 28 5.65 4.81 -23.83
CA PHE A 28 5.08 5.31 -22.58
C PHE A 28 6.04 5.04 -21.42
N CYS A 29 6.89 6.03 -21.11
CA CYS A 29 7.85 5.93 -20.03
C CYS A 29 7.25 6.40 -18.71
N ILE A 30 7.36 5.56 -17.68
CA ILE A 30 6.73 5.78 -16.38
C ILE A 30 7.59 6.71 -15.51
N CYS A 31 8.92 6.50 -15.46
CA CYS A 31 9.83 7.35 -14.67
C CYS A 31 10.39 8.54 -15.46
N ARG A 32 11.05 8.26 -16.58
CA ARG A 32 11.78 9.27 -17.36
C ARG A 32 11.78 8.93 -18.85
N HIS A 33 11.76 9.97 -19.68
CA HIS A 33 11.75 9.80 -21.14
C HIS A 33 13.08 9.29 -21.72
N ASP A 34 14.18 9.36 -20.97
CA ASP A 34 15.53 8.92 -21.39
C ASP A 34 15.84 7.44 -21.09
N GLN A 35 14.88 6.69 -20.56
CA GLN A 35 15.06 5.30 -20.19
C GLN A 35 15.22 4.36 -21.39
N PRO A 36 16.02 3.27 -21.25
CA PRO A 36 16.11 2.25 -22.28
C PRO A 36 14.78 1.53 -22.48
N ARG A 37 14.31 1.49 -23.73
CA ARG A 37 13.04 0.83 -24.09
C ARG A 37 13.10 -0.69 -23.84
N PRO A 38 11.96 -1.31 -23.46
CA PRO A 38 10.66 -0.69 -23.15
C PRO A 38 10.70 0.04 -21.81
N CYS A 39 10.17 1.26 -21.72
CA CYS A 39 10.22 2.10 -20.51
C CYS A 39 8.92 2.06 -19.68
N TRP A 40 8.10 1.04 -19.92
CA TRP A 40 6.85 0.80 -19.19
C TRP A 40 7.08 -0.01 -17.90
N TYR A 41 6.00 -0.33 -17.19
CA TYR A 41 6.05 -1.19 -16.00
C TYR A 41 6.83 -2.49 -16.24
N ARG A 42 7.63 -2.89 -15.26
CA ARG A 42 8.49 -4.08 -15.36
C ARG A 42 7.86 -5.26 -14.63
N PHE A 43 7.54 -6.32 -15.35
CA PHE A 43 7.00 -7.55 -14.75
C PHE A 43 8.09 -8.60 -14.52
N GLY A 44 8.17 -9.10 -13.30
CA GLY A 44 9.02 -10.22 -12.90
C GLY A 44 8.21 -11.44 -12.52
N PHE A 45 8.74 -12.63 -12.85
CA PHE A 45 8.15 -13.91 -12.50
C PHE A 45 9.17 -14.78 -11.76
N ALA A 46 8.85 -15.16 -10.53
CA ALA A 46 9.66 -16.06 -9.72
C ALA A 46 8.88 -17.36 -9.48
N PHE A 47 9.49 -18.51 -9.76
CA PHE A 47 8.86 -19.82 -9.57
C PHE A 47 9.48 -20.54 -8.39
N LEU A 48 8.67 -20.89 -7.40
CA LEU A 48 9.08 -21.67 -6.24
C LEU A 48 8.32 -22.99 -6.22
N ARG A 49 9.03 -24.12 -6.04
CA ARG A 49 8.37 -25.43 -6.03
C ARG A 49 7.51 -25.63 -4.79
N GLN A 50 8.03 -25.26 -3.63
CA GLN A 50 7.39 -25.40 -2.34
C GLN A 50 7.98 -24.34 -1.41
N MET A 51 7.12 -23.70 -0.62
CA MET A 51 7.54 -22.70 0.36
C MET A 51 7.86 -23.44 1.67
N LEU A 52 9.10 -23.27 2.13
CA LEU A 52 9.56 -23.81 3.41
C LEU A 52 9.79 -22.61 4.32
N PRO A 53 8.90 -22.35 5.28
CA PRO A 53 9.08 -21.22 6.16
C PRO A 53 10.32 -21.41 7.02
N VAL A 54 11.03 -20.31 7.23
CA VAL A 54 12.20 -20.25 8.11
C VAL A 54 11.86 -19.30 9.25
N ASP A 55 12.14 -19.73 10.48
CA ASP A 55 11.93 -18.91 11.67
C ASP A 55 12.74 -17.61 11.56
N SER A 56 12.10 -16.46 11.81
CA SER A 56 12.61 -15.11 11.48
C SER A 56 12.94 -14.81 10.01
N GLY A 57 12.91 -15.78 9.09
CA GLY A 57 13.48 -15.67 7.74
C GLY A 57 12.82 -14.64 6.81
N VAL A 58 11.67 -14.11 7.18
CA VAL A 58 10.95 -13.07 6.43
C VAL A 58 10.38 -12.05 7.43
N SER A 59 11.25 -11.14 7.86
CA SER A 59 10.88 -10.02 8.75
C SER A 59 10.56 -8.77 7.94
N HIS A 60 9.64 -7.95 8.44
CA HIS A 60 9.40 -6.60 7.90
C HIS A 60 10.64 -5.71 7.99
N LEU A 61 11.54 -6.00 8.95
CA LEU A 61 12.82 -5.33 9.14
C LEU A 61 13.84 -5.67 8.05
N TYR A 62 13.63 -6.78 7.33
CA TYR A 62 14.51 -7.13 6.23
C TYR A 62 14.17 -6.25 5.04
N SER A 63 15.22 -5.72 4.43
CA SER A 63 15.15 -4.82 3.30
C SER A 63 16.27 -5.17 2.33
N ARG A 64 16.34 -4.44 1.22
CA ARG A 64 17.49 -4.45 0.31
C ARG A 64 18.84 -4.36 1.04
N GLU A 65 18.93 -3.53 2.07
CA GLU A 65 20.21 -3.17 2.73
C GLU A 65 20.54 -4.06 3.93
N PHE A 66 19.56 -4.84 4.39
CA PHE A 66 19.72 -5.67 5.58
C PHE A 66 19.21 -7.08 5.35
N CYS A 67 20.16 -8.02 5.26
CA CYS A 67 19.90 -9.45 5.31
C CYS A 67 20.54 -10.01 6.58
N PRO A 68 19.83 -10.85 7.35
CA PRO A 68 20.46 -11.58 8.43
C PRO A 68 21.58 -12.48 7.92
N THR A 69 22.62 -12.63 8.73
CA THR A 69 23.69 -13.62 8.52
C THR A 69 23.17 -15.04 8.77
N ASN A 70 23.77 -16.01 8.06
CA ASN A 70 23.37 -17.43 7.99
C ASN A 70 23.02 -18.07 9.35
N GLU A 71 23.63 -17.66 10.46
CA GLU A 71 23.39 -18.24 11.79
C GLU A 71 21.95 -18.06 12.29
N THR A 72 21.26 -17.00 11.86
CA THR A 72 19.84 -16.76 12.20
C THR A 72 18.88 -17.53 11.29
N LEU A 73 19.27 -17.79 10.04
CA LEU A 73 18.49 -18.55 9.04
C LEU A 73 18.63 -20.07 9.22
N LEU A 74 19.72 -20.53 9.85
CA LEU A 74 20.05 -21.96 10.01
C LEU A 74 19.39 -22.63 11.23
N ARG A 75 18.63 -21.91 12.06
CA ARG A 75 17.74 -22.56 13.04
C ARG A 75 16.50 -23.12 12.35
N TYR A 76 16.72 -24.13 11.52
CA TYR A 76 15.69 -25.04 11.06
C TYR A 76 15.14 -25.81 12.26
N THR A 77 14.08 -25.31 12.90
CA THR A 77 13.45 -26.02 14.02
C THR A 77 12.51 -27.09 13.46
N LYS A 78 12.73 -28.37 13.76
CA LYS A 78 11.88 -29.48 13.27
C LYS A 78 10.39 -29.40 13.65
N ASN A 79 9.99 -28.45 14.51
CA ASN A 79 8.65 -28.28 15.07
C ASN A 79 7.79 -27.23 14.33
N HIS A 80 7.94 -27.07 13.01
CA HIS A 80 7.28 -26.04 12.20
C HIS A 80 5.75 -26.18 12.04
N GLY A 81 5.13 -27.23 12.58
CA GLY A 81 3.66 -27.35 12.62
C GLY A 81 2.97 -26.22 13.43
N ALA A 82 3.72 -25.38 14.15
CA ALA A 82 3.16 -24.36 15.05
C ALA A 82 3.27 -22.90 14.57
N LEU A 83 4.14 -22.57 13.60
CA LEU A 83 4.46 -21.17 13.24
C LEU A 83 3.60 -20.59 12.09
N LEU A 84 3.24 -21.42 11.11
CA LEU A 84 2.35 -21.05 10.00
C LEU A 84 1.11 -21.96 10.01
N THR A 85 0.34 -21.88 11.09
CA THR A 85 -0.89 -22.67 11.27
C THR A 85 -2.09 -22.02 10.60
N THR A 86 -2.09 -20.70 10.48
CA THR A 86 -3.23 -19.94 9.96
C THR A 86 -3.01 -19.53 8.51
N LYS A 87 -4.13 -19.32 7.80
CA LYS A 87 -4.11 -18.75 6.45
C LYS A 87 -3.41 -17.39 6.44
N GLU A 88 -3.71 -16.51 7.40
CA GLU A 88 -3.15 -15.14 7.40
C GLU A 88 -1.63 -15.15 7.61
N SER A 89 -1.12 -16.01 8.49
CA SER A 89 0.33 -16.10 8.74
C SER A 89 1.08 -16.59 7.50
N MET A 90 0.54 -17.59 6.78
CA MET A 90 1.10 -18.10 5.54
C MET A 90 1.04 -17.06 4.42
N GLN A 91 -0.07 -16.32 4.32
CA GLN A 91 -0.22 -15.23 3.36
C GLN A 91 0.80 -14.12 3.62
N HIS A 92 0.87 -13.63 4.86
CA HIS A 92 1.80 -12.59 5.27
C HIS A 92 3.26 -13.00 5.00
N TYR A 93 3.64 -14.24 5.34
CA TYR A 93 4.98 -14.75 5.04
C TYR A 93 5.28 -14.73 3.54
N GLY A 94 4.36 -15.21 2.71
CA GLY A 94 4.52 -15.23 1.25
C GLY A 94 4.60 -13.82 0.64
N ASP A 95 3.77 -12.89 1.11
CA ASP A 95 3.75 -11.50 0.65
C ASP A 95 5.08 -10.80 0.95
N HIS A 96 5.60 -10.94 2.17
CA HIS A 96 6.91 -10.37 2.52
C HIS A 96 8.05 -11.07 1.79
N PHE A 97 7.95 -12.37 1.54
CA PHE A 97 8.99 -13.09 0.79
C PHE A 97 9.03 -12.61 -0.66
N ALA A 98 7.87 -12.42 -1.30
CA ALA A 98 7.77 -11.80 -2.62
C ALA A 98 8.35 -10.37 -2.62
N ARG A 99 8.02 -9.56 -1.60
CA ARG A 99 8.60 -8.22 -1.42
C ARG A 99 10.13 -8.22 -1.37
N LEU A 100 10.71 -9.12 -0.57
CA LEU A 100 12.17 -9.23 -0.45
C LEU A 100 12.84 -9.64 -1.77
N ILE A 101 12.22 -10.54 -2.54
CA ILE A 101 12.74 -10.92 -3.87
C ILE A 101 12.70 -9.70 -4.80
N ARG A 102 11.58 -8.97 -4.84
CA ARG A 102 11.42 -7.78 -5.70
C ARG A 102 12.48 -6.73 -5.39
N GLU A 103 12.60 -6.33 -4.12
CA GLU A 103 13.57 -5.32 -3.66
C GLU A 103 15.02 -5.69 -3.96
N ARG A 104 15.34 -6.98 -4.06
CA ARG A 104 16.69 -7.46 -4.41
C ARG A 104 16.94 -7.58 -5.90
N TRP A 105 15.89 -7.88 -6.68
CA TRP A 105 16.05 -8.11 -8.11
C TRP A 105 16.19 -6.80 -8.88
N LEU A 106 15.71 -5.67 -8.34
CA LEU A 106 15.88 -4.33 -8.90
C LEU A 106 15.53 -4.27 -10.40
N MET A 107 14.33 -4.75 -10.73
CA MET A 107 13.92 -4.94 -12.13
C MET A 107 13.52 -3.62 -12.80
N GLY A 108 13.04 -2.65 -12.04
CA GLY A 108 12.65 -1.31 -12.51
C GLY A 108 13.64 -0.24 -12.04
N GLU A 109 13.62 0.93 -12.70
CA GLU A 109 14.56 2.01 -12.36
C GLU A 109 14.05 2.93 -11.24
N CYS A 110 12.73 3.17 -11.15
CA CYS A 110 12.12 3.98 -10.09
C CYS A 110 10.99 3.23 -9.36
N ASP A 111 11.19 1.94 -9.11
CA ASP A 111 10.20 1.06 -8.47
C ASP A 111 8.88 0.94 -9.25
N GLU A 112 8.97 0.96 -10.58
CA GLU A 112 7.87 0.69 -11.53
C GLU A 112 7.66 -0.83 -11.77
N ASP A 113 8.11 -1.65 -10.82
CA ASP A 113 8.20 -3.09 -10.99
C ASP A 113 7.12 -3.87 -10.23
N VAL A 114 6.64 -4.95 -10.84
CA VAL A 114 5.67 -5.87 -10.29
C VAL A 114 6.26 -7.27 -10.32
N LEU A 115 6.36 -7.94 -9.17
CA LEU A 115 6.83 -9.30 -9.06
C LEU A 115 5.67 -10.26 -8.76
N PHE A 116 5.49 -11.27 -9.60
CA PHE A 116 4.66 -12.43 -9.33
C PHE A 116 5.52 -13.60 -8.84
N LEU A 117 5.29 -14.00 -7.59
CA LEU A 117 5.88 -15.21 -7.01
C LEU A 117 4.88 -16.36 -7.12
N ILE A 118 5.16 -17.29 -8.04
CA ILE A 118 4.33 -18.45 -8.33
C ILE A 118 4.85 -19.66 -7.55
N LEU A 119 4.05 -20.11 -6.60
CA LEU A 119 4.29 -21.30 -5.82
C LEU A 119 3.61 -22.50 -6.48
N LEU A 120 4.39 -23.46 -7.01
CA LEU A 120 3.86 -24.61 -7.75
C LEU A 120 3.09 -25.61 -6.88
N ARG A 121 3.33 -25.60 -5.57
CA ARG A 121 2.61 -26.42 -4.59
C ARG A 121 2.03 -25.53 -3.51
N ARG A 122 0.73 -25.27 -3.58
CA ARG A 122 -0.02 -24.52 -2.57
C ARG A 122 0.10 -25.20 -1.20
N PRO A 123 0.41 -24.46 -0.12
CA PRO A 123 0.34 -24.93 1.26
C PRO A 123 -1.11 -25.19 1.66
N ASP A 124 -1.34 -26.21 2.48
CA ASP A 124 -2.70 -26.63 2.89
C ASP A 124 -3.48 -25.50 3.58
N GLN A 125 -2.79 -24.59 4.27
CA GLN A 125 -3.37 -23.43 4.95
C GLN A 125 -4.04 -22.43 3.99
N LEU A 126 -3.62 -22.41 2.72
CA LEU A 126 -4.16 -21.52 1.69
C LEU A 126 -5.29 -22.16 0.88
N ILE A 127 -5.64 -23.42 1.17
CA ILE A 127 -6.75 -24.10 0.52
C ILE A 127 -8.05 -23.64 1.17
N SER A 128 -9.04 -23.28 0.36
CA SER A 128 -10.36 -22.88 0.83
C SER A 128 -11.07 -24.06 1.49
N ARG A 129 -11.81 -23.78 2.58
CA ARG A 129 -12.62 -24.79 3.28
C ARG A 129 -13.66 -25.44 2.35
N ASN A 130 -14.15 -24.70 1.35
CA ASN A 130 -15.10 -25.20 0.37
C ASN A 130 -14.45 -26.26 -0.53
N ALA A 131 -13.22 -26.05 -0.99
CA ALA A 131 -12.47 -27.02 -1.78
C ALA A 131 -12.12 -28.28 -0.97
N MET A 132 -11.80 -28.12 0.32
CA MET A 132 -11.58 -29.25 1.22
C MET A 132 -12.86 -30.09 1.43
N ALA A 133 -14.03 -29.46 1.52
CA ALA A 133 -15.31 -30.16 1.65
C ALA A 133 -15.68 -30.99 0.40
N HIS A 134 -15.30 -30.52 -0.79
CA HIS A 134 -15.51 -31.25 -2.05
C HIS A 134 -14.48 -32.37 -2.31
N ALA A 135 -13.39 -32.43 -1.53
CA ALA A 135 -12.29 -33.38 -1.72
C ALA A 135 -12.39 -34.66 -0.84
N PHE A 136 -13.54 -34.94 -0.22
CA PHE A 136 -13.73 -36.17 0.57
C PHE A 136 -13.50 -37.42 -0.31
N GLY A 137 -12.32 -38.04 -0.17
CA GLY A 137 -11.91 -39.28 -0.84
C GLY A 137 -11.07 -39.11 -2.11
N SER A 138 -10.80 -37.90 -2.59
CA SER A 138 -9.90 -37.64 -3.72
C SER A 138 -8.60 -36.96 -3.24
N SER A 139 -7.45 -37.36 -3.78
CA SER A 139 -6.19 -36.68 -3.43
C SER A 139 -6.28 -35.23 -3.92
N ILE A 140 -6.17 -34.27 -3.00
CA ILE A 140 -6.09 -32.85 -3.35
C ILE A 140 -4.84 -32.69 -4.22
N ILE A 141 -5.03 -32.40 -5.51
CA ILE A 141 -3.93 -32.09 -6.41
C ILE A 141 -3.39 -30.73 -5.95
N PRO A 142 -2.11 -30.61 -5.56
CA PRO A 142 -1.58 -29.33 -5.10
C PRO A 142 -1.57 -28.35 -6.27
N ALA A 143 -2.57 -27.46 -6.29
CA ALA A 143 -2.67 -26.40 -7.27
C ALA A 143 -1.57 -25.34 -7.03
N PRO A 144 -1.20 -24.56 -8.04
CA PRO A 144 -0.34 -23.39 -7.83
C PRO A 144 -1.02 -22.31 -6.97
N TYR A 145 -0.22 -21.40 -6.43
CA TYR A 145 -0.66 -20.20 -5.74
C TYR A 145 0.26 -19.02 -6.10
N ILE A 146 -0.32 -17.84 -6.29
CA ILE A 146 0.38 -16.63 -6.74
C ILE A 146 0.40 -15.62 -5.59
N PHE A 147 1.60 -15.20 -5.22
CA PHE A 147 1.84 -13.99 -4.44
C PHE A 147 2.27 -12.88 -5.39
N ALA A 148 1.93 -11.63 -5.07
CA ALA A 148 2.35 -10.48 -5.85
C ALA A 148 2.95 -9.40 -4.96
N SER A 149 4.03 -8.77 -5.43
CA SER A 149 4.64 -7.60 -4.79
C SER A 149 4.76 -6.48 -5.80
N TYR A 150 4.47 -5.26 -5.34
CA TYR A 150 4.41 -4.06 -6.16
C TYR A 150 5.46 -3.06 -5.68
N GLY A 151 6.12 -2.39 -6.61
CA GLY A 151 6.99 -1.26 -6.32
C GLY A 151 6.20 -0.04 -5.87
N PRO A 152 6.78 0.83 -5.02
CA PRO A 152 6.16 2.08 -4.56
C PRO A 152 5.46 2.91 -5.64
N LEU A 153 6.06 3.08 -6.83
CA LEU A 153 5.45 3.89 -7.88
C LEU A 153 4.19 3.24 -8.47
N VAL A 154 4.17 1.91 -8.58
CA VAL A 154 2.99 1.17 -9.01
C VAL A 154 1.83 1.42 -8.05
N LEU A 155 2.11 1.38 -6.74
CA LEU A 155 1.10 1.61 -5.70
C LEU A 155 0.55 3.04 -5.76
N GLU A 156 1.42 4.05 -5.86
CA GLU A 156 1.02 5.46 -5.95
C GLU A 156 0.06 5.72 -7.13
N LYS A 157 0.30 5.06 -8.27
CA LYS A 157 -0.54 5.21 -9.45
C LYS A 157 -1.87 4.49 -9.32
N ILE A 158 -1.89 3.31 -8.72
CA ILE A 158 -3.14 2.59 -8.41
C ILE A 158 -4.01 3.36 -7.40
N GLU A 159 -3.40 4.03 -6.41
CA GLU A 159 -4.13 4.90 -5.48
C GLU A 159 -4.86 6.06 -6.19
N ALA A 160 -4.40 6.49 -7.37
CA ALA A 160 -5.11 7.47 -8.17
C ALA A 160 -6.40 6.93 -8.81
N LEU A 161 -6.44 5.63 -9.09
CA LEU A 161 -7.58 4.95 -9.69
C LEU A 161 -8.67 4.65 -8.65
N ASP A 162 -8.27 4.29 -7.43
CA ASP A 162 -9.14 3.98 -6.30
C ASP A 162 -9.02 5.07 -5.21
N PRO A 163 -9.48 6.33 -5.45
CA PRO A 163 -9.34 7.41 -4.48
C PRO A 163 -10.07 7.09 -3.18
N GLU A 164 -9.46 7.45 -2.06
CA GLU A 164 -9.96 7.16 -0.72
C GLU A 164 -11.40 7.67 -0.52
N GLU A 165 -12.36 6.78 -0.30
CA GLU A 165 -13.56 7.15 0.46
C GLU A 165 -13.14 7.32 1.93
N GLU A 166 -13.29 8.55 2.44
CA GLU A 166 -12.73 9.05 3.72
C GLU A 166 -13.22 8.31 5.00
N ASP A 167 -14.13 7.33 4.91
CA ASP A 167 -14.84 6.80 6.09
C ASP A 167 -14.40 5.40 6.59
N PHE A 168 -13.33 4.78 6.06
CA PHE A 168 -12.92 3.44 6.51
C PHE A 168 -11.47 3.35 7.04
N PRO A 169 -11.24 2.71 8.21
CA PRO A 169 -9.94 2.70 8.87
C PRO A 169 -8.90 1.84 8.13
N LEU A 170 -7.93 2.52 7.50
CA LEU A 170 -6.47 2.30 7.33
C LEU A 170 -5.80 0.90 7.48
N LYS A 171 -6.49 -0.25 7.41
CA LYS A 171 -5.84 -1.56 7.60
C LYS A 171 -5.96 -2.61 6.49
N PHE A 172 -6.73 -2.37 5.43
CA PHE A 172 -6.83 -3.30 4.29
C PHE A 172 -7.15 -2.54 2.99
N ARG A 173 -6.18 -1.81 2.43
CA ARG A 173 -6.44 -0.99 1.23
C ARG A 173 -5.28 -1.12 0.24
N VAL A 174 -5.43 -2.02 -0.74
CA VAL A 174 -4.71 -2.08 -2.03
C VAL A 174 -5.59 -2.94 -2.93
N ASP A 175 -6.57 -2.33 -3.59
CA ASP A 175 -7.82 -3.04 -3.85
C ASP A 175 -7.88 -3.65 -5.26
N SER A 176 -7.57 -2.91 -6.32
CA SER A 176 -7.76 -3.44 -7.68
C SER A 176 -6.77 -4.56 -8.07
N LEU A 177 -5.45 -4.36 -7.91
CA LEU A 177 -4.45 -5.38 -8.29
C LEU A 177 -4.52 -6.63 -7.41
N ARG A 178 -4.79 -6.46 -6.11
CA ARG A 178 -4.93 -7.58 -5.16
C ARG A 178 -6.15 -8.43 -5.49
N ARG A 179 -7.31 -7.81 -5.78
CA ARG A 179 -8.53 -8.52 -6.20
C ARG A 179 -8.29 -9.35 -7.46
N ILE A 180 -7.47 -8.88 -8.40
CA ILE A 180 -7.10 -9.67 -9.58
C ILE A 180 -6.34 -10.93 -9.16
N VAL A 181 -5.29 -10.78 -8.34
CA VAL A 181 -4.49 -11.92 -7.86
C VAL A 181 -5.33 -12.92 -7.05
N GLU A 182 -6.22 -12.43 -6.19
CA GLU A 182 -7.12 -13.27 -5.40
C GLU A 182 -8.09 -14.04 -6.30
N ALA A 183 -8.72 -13.38 -7.28
CA ALA A 183 -9.59 -14.04 -8.26
C ALA A 183 -8.85 -15.09 -9.09
N GLU A 184 -7.61 -14.81 -9.53
CA GLU A 184 -6.82 -15.79 -10.27
C GLU A 184 -6.37 -16.97 -9.38
N ASN A 185 -6.13 -16.75 -8.09
CA ASN A 185 -5.86 -17.82 -7.14
C ASN A 185 -7.07 -18.73 -6.89
N GLU A 186 -8.28 -18.19 -6.91
CA GLU A 186 -9.52 -18.99 -6.89
C GLU A 186 -9.66 -19.81 -8.17
N ASN A 187 -9.36 -19.23 -9.34
CA ASN A 187 -9.36 -19.99 -10.59
C ASN A 187 -8.32 -21.13 -10.57
N LEU A 188 -7.12 -20.90 -10.04
CA LEU A 188 -6.13 -21.97 -9.85
C LEU A 188 -6.66 -23.08 -8.93
N GLU A 189 -7.43 -22.73 -7.90
CA GLU A 189 -8.07 -23.72 -7.01
C GLU A 189 -9.14 -24.54 -7.73
N ASN A 190 -9.88 -23.90 -8.63
CA ASN A 190 -10.92 -24.51 -9.47
C ASN A 190 -10.34 -25.36 -10.62
N GLY A 191 -9.01 -25.52 -10.70
CA GLY A 191 -8.34 -26.39 -11.65
C GLY A 191 -8.02 -25.77 -13.01
N TYR A 192 -8.11 -24.44 -13.14
CA TYR A 192 -7.66 -23.76 -14.35
C TYR A 192 -6.13 -23.90 -14.53
N PRO A 193 -5.64 -24.11 -15.77
CA PRO A 193 -4.22 -24.32 -16.02
C PRO A 193 -3.43 -23.03 -15.78
N LEU A 194 -2.25 -23.15 -15.17
CA LEU A 194 -1.38 -22.02 -14.84
C LEU A 194 -1.10 -21.12 -16.06
N LYS A 195 -0.91 -21.72 -17.24
CA LYS A 195 -0.71 -21.00 -18.50
C LYS A 195 -1.84 -19.97 -18.76
N ALA A 196 -3.09 -20.41 -18.73
CA ALA A 196 -4.24 -19.54 -19.01
C ALA A 196 -4.40 -18.46 -17.91
N ILE A 197 -4.06 -18.82 -16.67
CA ILE A 197 -4.07 -17.87 -15.55
C ILE A 197 -3.01 -16.80 -15.73
N THR A 198 -1.79 -17.14 -16.12
CA THR A 198 -0.72 -16.16 -16.33
C THR A 198 -1.02 -15.21 -17.47
N GLU A 199 -1.63 -15.69 -18.56
CA GLU A 199 -2.09 -14.84 -19.67
C GLU A 199 -3.15 -13.84 -19.19
N ARG A 200 -4.24 -14.32 -18.55
CA ARG A 200 -5.30 -13.44 -18.03
C ARG A 200 -4.82 -12.48 -16.96
N LEU A 201 -3.91 -12.93 -16.10
CA LEU A 201 -3.31 -12.10 -15.06
C LEU A 201 -2.59 -10.91 -15.69
N LEU A 202 -1.74 -11.15 -16.70
CA LEU A 202 -1.02 -10.09 -17.41
C LEU A 202 -1.97 -9.14 -18.14
N GLU A 203 -3.01 -9.65 -18.82
CA GLU A 203 -4.01 -8.82 -19.50
C GLU A 203 -4.75 -7.89 -18.55
N ARG A 204 -5.25 -8.42 -17.42
CA ARG A 204 -5.97 -7.63 -16.41
C ARG A 204 -5.05 -6.62 -15.72
N PHE A 205 -3.79 -6.98 -15.49
CA PHE A 205 -2.79 -6.06 -14.96
C PHE A 205 -2.48 -4.95 -15.96
N GLU A 206 -2.30 -5.27 -17.24
CA GLU A 206 -2.07 -4.26 -18.28
C GLU A 206 -3.23 -3.25 -18.36
N GLU A 207 -4.46 -3.74 -18.39
CA GLU A 207 -5.66 -2.90 -18.45
C GLU A 207 -5.76 -2.00 -17.21
N THR A 208 -5.57 -2.57 -16.02
CA THR A 208 -5.69 -1.84 -14.75
C THR A 208 -4.60 -0.79 -14.61
N LEU A 209 -3.35 -1.13 -14.94
CA LEU A 209 -2.24 -0.19 -14.90
C LEU A 209 -2.40 0.91 -15.95
N SER A 210 -2.87 0.59 -17.15
CA SER A 210 -3.17 1.61 -18.17
C SER A 210 -4.25 2.59 -17.72
N ARG A 211 -5.32 2.10 -17.08
CA ARG A 211 -6.36 2.96 -16.49
C ARG A 211 -5.82 3.81 -15.34
N ALA A 212 -4.95 3.24 -14.51
CA ALA A 212 -4.32 3.97 -13.42
C ALA A 212 -3.43 5.11 -13.93
N GLU A 213 -2.72 4.92 -15.04
CA GLU A 213 -1.98 5.99 -15.71
C GLU A 213 -2.90 7.11 -16.20
N GLU A 214 -3.99 6.75 -16.89
CA GLU A 214 -4.95 7.73 -17.38
C GLU A 214 -5.57 8.53 -16.23
N ALA A 215 -5.93 7.85 -15.13
CA ALA A 215 -6.47 8.49 -13.93
C ALA A 215 -5.43 9.37 -13.20
N TYR A 216 -4.17 8.95 -13.16
CA TYR A 216 -3.08 9.70 -12.55
C TYR A 216 -2.73 10.96 -13.38
N ALA A 217 -2.74 10.84 -14.71
CA ALA A 217 -2.47 11.96 -15.63
C ALA A 217 -3.65 12.93 -15.77
N ALA A 218 -4.88 12.49 -15.47
CA ALA A 218 -6.05 13.34 -15.48
C ALA A 218 -5.87 14.50 -14.48
N PRO A 219 -6.23 15.74 -14.84
CA PRO A 219 -6.13 16.87 -13.93
C PRO A 219 -7.04 16.60 -12.73
N ARG A 220 -6.44 16.23 -11.60
CA ARG A 220 -7.16 16.09 -10.34
C ARG A 220 -7.81 17.42 -10.05
N VAL A 221 -9.14 17.47 -10.12
CA VAL A 221 -9.94 18.54 -9.52
C VAL A 221 -9.75 18.40 -8.02
N ARG A 222 -8.60 18.86 -7.51
CA ARG A 222 -8.40 19.09 -6.08
C ARG A 222 -9.62 19.87 -5.64
N HIS A 223 -10.25 19.45 -4.54
CA HIS A 223 -11.32 20.21 -3.92
C HIS A 223 -10.87 21.66 -3.81
N HIS A 224 -11.35 22.48 -4.75
CA HIS A 224 -11.12 23.90 -4.72
C HIS A 224 -11.84 24.33 -3.46
N ILE A 225 -11.07 24.78 -2.46
CA ILE A 225 -11.66 25.48 -1.32
C ILE A 225 -12.52 26.57 -1.97
N PRO A 226 -13.85 26.52 -1.82
CA PRO A 226 -14.70 27.35 -2.64
C PRO A 226 -14.35 28.82 -2.35
N ASP A 227 -14.31 29.66 -3.37
CA ASP A 227 -13.79 31.03 -3.27
C ASP A 227 -14.46 31.84 -2.15
N TRP A 228 -15.73 31.55 -1.85
CA TRP A 228 -16.44 32.16 -0.73
C TRP A 228 -15.78 31.86 0.62
N ALA A 229 -15.22 30.67 0.84
CA ALA A 229 -14.57 30.30 2.09
C ALA A 229 -13.26 31.08 2.26
N ILE A 230 -12.48 31.25 1.18
CA ILE A 230 -11.24 32.05 1.18
C ILE A 230 -11.56 33.51 1.54
N VAL A 231 -12.62 34.08 0.94
CA VAL A 231 -13.08 35.44 1.23
C VAL A 231 -13.51 35.59 2.69
N VAL A 232 -14.22 34.61 3.25
CA VAL A 232 -14.65 34.62 4.66
C VAL A 232 -13.44 34.57 5.61
N PHE A 233 -12.46 33.71 5.35
CA PHE A 233 -11.25 33.63 6.17
C PHE A 233 -10.42 34.92 6.10
N ALA A 234 -10.26 35.50 4.91
CA ALA A 234 -9.55 36.76 4.72
C ALA A 234 -10.25 37.93 5.43
N ALA A 235 -11.58 38.02 5.32
CA ALA A 235 -12.37 39.05 6.01
C ALA A 235 -12.29 38.90 7.53
N CYS A 236 -12.35 37.67 8.05
CA CYS A 236 -12.20 37.40 9.48
C CYS A 236 -10.82 37.82 10.00
N ALA A 237 -9.75 37.47 9.28
CA ALA A 237 -8.39 37.88 9.63
C ALA A 237 -8.24 39.42 9.63
N PHE A 238 -8.80 40.11 8.64
CA PHE A 238 -8.78 41.57 8.57
C PHE A 238 -9.53 42.22 9.74
N LEU A 239 -10.70 41.69 10.11
CA LEU A 239 -11.47 42.15 11.27
C LEU A 239 -10.70 41.93 12.58
N CYS A 240 -10.00 40.80 12.74
CA CYS A 240 -9.14 40.56 13.90
C CYS A 240 -7.98 41.57 14.00
N VAL A 241 -7.37 41.93 12.87
CA VAL A 241 -6.31 42.96 12.81
C VAL A 241 -6.88 44.33 13.16
N LEU A 242 -8.06 44.70 12.66
CA LEU A 242 -8.72 45.95 13.01
C LEU A 242 -9.07 46.04 14.50
N MET A 243 -9.55 44.95 15.10
CA MET A 243 -9.79 44.90 16.55
C MET A 243 -8.49 45.08 17.34
N ALA A 244 -7.40 44.44 16.92
CA ALA A 244 -6.09 44.60 17.56
C ALA A 244 -5.60 46.06 17.47
N PHE A 245 -5.75 46.72 16.31
CA PHE A 245 -5.45 48.14 16.14
C PHE A 245 -6.34 49.03 17.02
N GLY A 246 -7.64 48.76 17.11
CA GLY A 246 -8.57 49.49 17.97
C GLY A 246 -8.21 49.38 19.46
N LEU A 247 -7.80 48.19 19.92
CA LEU A 247 -7.33 47.95 21.28
C LEU A 247 -5.98 48.65 21.56
N CYS A 248 -5.07 48.67 20.60
CA CYS A 248 -3.81 49.40 20.71
C CYS A 248 -4.03 50.93 20.79
N LEU A 249 -4.97 51.48 20.01
CA LEU A 249 -5.29 52.91 20.05
C LEU A 249 -5.99 53.32 21.36
N MET A 250 -6.95 52.54 21.86
CA MET A 250 -7.59 52.83 23.16
C MET A 250 -6.61 52.77 24.34
N ARG A 251 -5.59 51.92 24.29
CA ARG A 251 -4.56 51.87 25.34
C ARG A 251 -3.69 53.13 25.38
N THR A 252 -3.62 53.89 24.28
CA THR A 252 -2.88 55.15 24.20
C THR A 252 -3.73 56.39 24.54
N SER A 253 -5.06 56.33 24.42
CA SER A 253 -5.94 57.47 24.76
C SER A 253 -6.22 57.60 26.27
N VAL A 254 -6.14 56.51 27.04
CA VAL A 254 -6.44 56.53 28.50
C VAL A 254 -5.27 57.06 29.35
N ARG A 255 -4.08 57.31 28.79
CA ARG A 255 -2.92 57.82 29.55
C ARG A 255 -2.79 59.35 29.62
N ARG A 256 -3.70 60.12 29.03
CA ARG A 256 -3.77 61.59 29.14
C ARG A 256 -5.12 62.03 29.67
N GLY A 257 -5.28 62.00 30.99
CA GLY A 257 -6.49 62.49 31.64
C GLY A 257 -6.41 62.32 33.15
N SER A 258 -5.61 63.16 33.80
CA SER A 258 -5.60 63.34 35.26
C SER A 258 -7.02 63.69 35.74
N GLN A 259 -7.60 62.88 36.62
CA GLN A 259 -8.65 63.36 37.53
C GLN A 259 -8.24 63.19 38.99
N ARG A 260 -8.35 64.32 39.68
CA ARG A 260 -7.86 64.65 41.02
C ARG A 260 -9.06 64.73 41.95
N GLY A 261 -9.16 63.82 42.93
CA GLY A 261 -10.05 63.85 44.11
C GLY A 261 -11.56 63.75 43.80
N LYS A 262 -12.43 63.08 44.57
CA LYS A 262 -12.48 62.53 45.93
C LYS A 262 -13.64 61.49 45.97
N PRO A 263 -13.87 60.75 47.08
CA PRO A 263 -14.11 59.30 47.02
C PRO A 263 -15.50 58.82 47.46
N ALA A 264 -15.65 57.50 47.35
CA ALA A 264 -16.56 56.59 48.04
C ALA A 264 -18.04 56.65 47.64
N ASP A 265 -18.53 55.58 47.01
CA ASP A 265 -19.28 54.64 47.84
C ASP A 265 -19.31 53.21 47.29
N THR A 266 -19.36 52.30 48.25
CA THR A 266 -19.29 50.86 48.14
C THR A 266 -20.55 50.24 47.53
N ALA A 267 -20.40 49.20 46.68
CA ALA A 267 -21.04 47.89 46.88
C ALA A 267 -20.95 46.95 45.65
N ARG A 268 -20.49 45.71 45.92
CA ARG A 268 -20.74 44.43 45.23
C ARG A 268 -20.14 44.27 43.82
N ARG A 269 -18.94 43.67 43.66
CA ARG A 269 -18.63 42.19 43.62
C ARG A 269 -19.66 41.42 42.79
N TRP A 270 -19.25 40.70 41.74
CA TRP A 270 -18.59 39.38 41.87
C TRP A 270 -17.32 39.21 41.03
N LYS A 271 -16.34 38.53 41.63
CA LYS A 271 -15.02 38.18 41.08
C LYS A 271 -15.13 37.03 40.08
N ALA A 272 -14.35 37.12 39.01
CA ALA A 272 -13.84 35.99 38.27
C ALA A 272 -12.87 35.18 39.15
N GLY A 273 -12.98 33.85 39.10
CA GLY A 273 -11.98 32.92 39.60
C GLY A 273 -11.57 32.00 38.45
N PHE A 274 -10.49 32.37 37.75
CA PHE A 274 -9.67 31.41 37.02
C PHE A 274 -8.93 30.55 38.04
N VAL A 275 -8.96 29.22 37.88
CA VAL A 275 -7.94 28.33 38.44
C VAL A 275 -7.64 27.26 37.40
N GLY A 276 -6.52 27.43 36.70
CA GLY A 276 -5.78 26.32 36.11
C GLY A 276 -4.76 25.84 37.14
N GLY A 277 -4.56 24.52 37.23
CA GLY A 277 -3.56 23.93 38.10
C GLY A 277 -3.79 22.44 38.30
N MET A 278 -2.97 21.64 37.62
CA MET A 278 -2.98 20.19 37.51
C MET A 278 -1.94 19.61 38.49
N TRP A 279 -2.19 18.37 39.00
CA TRP A 279 -1.30 17.44 39.76
C TRP A 279 -1.08 17.76 41.27
N TYR A 280 -1.11 16.82 42.23
CA TYR A 280 -0.61 15.43 42.27
C TYR A 280 -1.42 14.48 43.19
N GLU A 281 -1.35 13.19 42.82
CA GLU A 281 -1.38 11.89 43.54
C GLU A 281 -1.98 11.73 44.96
N LEU A 282 -2.96 10.82 45.06
CA LEU A 282 -2.87 9.50 45.73
C LEU A 282 -4.00 8.59 45.25
#